data_AF-A0A9P1H4Z3-F1
#
_entry.id   AF-A0A9P1H4Z3-F1
#
_cell.length_a   1.000
_cell.length_b   1.000
_cell.length_c   1.000
_cell.angle_alpha   90.00
_cell.angle_beta   90.00
_cell.angle_gamma   90.00
#
_symmetry.space_group_name_H-M   'P 1'
#
loop_
_entity.id
_entity.type
_entity.pdbx_description
1 polymer ?
#
loop_
_entity_poly.entity_id
_entity_poly.type
_entity_poly.pdbx_seq_one_letter_code
_entity_poly.pdbx_strand_id
1 'polypeptide(L)'
;MSKGKGAAPPIGPALGSRGVKSIDFCKEFNARTAHITPGTPMPCRVTVRADRSFHFDIRTPQTSWLLLNAANAPEVNGRRKGASKPGSETVGTVSLKHVYEIAKIKQTELRLSGLSTEGICKSIIWQAKSIGINVVP
;
A
#
# COMPACT_ATOMS: atom_id res chain seq x y z
N MET A 1 -2.68 -3.19 -6.01
CA MET A 1 -2.83 -4.55 -6.57
C MET A 1 -3.14 -5.52 -5.44
N SER A 2 -4.38 -5.99 -5.29
CA SER A 2 -4.72 -6.99 -4.26
C SER A 2 -4.48 -8.38 -4.86
N LYS A 3 -3.56 -9.17 -4.27
CA LYS A 3 -3.24 -10.53 -4.73
C LYS A 3 -4.49 -11.43 -4.74
N GLY A 4 -4.70 -12.20 -5.80
CA GLY A 4 -5.64 -13.34 -5.79
C GLY A 4 -6.86 -13.26 -6.71
N LYS A 5 -7.06 -12.18 -7.47
CA LYS A 5 -8.00 -12.20 -8.60
C LYS A 5 -7.20 -12.01 -9.89
N GLY A 6 -7.14 -13.07 -10.70
CA GLY A 6 -6.48 -13.07 -12.01
C GLY A 6 -6.86 -11.82 -12.80
N ALA A 7 -5.85 -11.21 -13.44
CA ALA A 7 -5.92 -10.07 -14.35
C ALA A 7 -7.21 -9.23 -14.25
N ALA A 8 -7.46 -8.63 -13.09
CA ALA A 8 -8.63 -7.79 -12.92
C ALA A 8 -8.47 -6.47 -13.72
N PRO A 9 -9.58 -5.83 -14.13
CA PRO A 9 -9.73 -5.12 -15.41
C PRO A 9 -8.92 -3.83 -15.67
N PRO A 10 -8.27 -3.11 -14.72
CA PRO A 10 -7.58 -1.87 -15.08
C PRO A 10 -6.11 -2.04 -15.52
N ILE A 11 -5.47 -3.20 -15.31
CA ILE A 11 -4.02 -3.35 -15.57
C ILE A 11 -3.73 -3.60 -17.05
N GLY A 12 -4.47 -4.53 -17.65
CA GLY A 12 -4.31 -4.90 -19.07
C GLY A 12 -4.47 -3.71 -20.01
N PRO A 13 -5.56 -2.91 -19.91
CA PRO A 13 -5.74 -1.72 -20.74
C PRO A 13 -4.72 -0.60 -20.48
N ALA A 14 -4.34 -0.36 -19.21
CA ALA A 14 -3.40 0.70 -18.85
C ALA A 14 -1.97 0.43 -19.36
N LEU A 15 -1.54 -0.83 -19.34
CA LEU A 15 -0.22 -1.25 -19.85
C LEU A 15 -0.24 -1.50 -21.36
N GLY A 16 -1.30 -2.12 -21.87
CA GLY A 16 -1.45 -2.43 -23.30
C GLY A 16 -1.51 -1.18 -24.19
N SER A 17 -2.19 -0.11 -23.74
CA SER A 17 -2.21 1.18 -24.46
C SER A 17 -0.82 1.83 -24.61
N ARG A 18 0.15 1.43 -23.77
CA ARG A 18 1.55 1.88 -23.82
C ARG A 18 2.48 0.90 -24.53
N GLY A 19 1.95 -0.16 -25.14
CA GLY A 19 2.72 -1.19 -25.84
C GLY A 19 3.51 -2.12 -24.92
N VAL A 20 3.17 -2.16 -23.63
CA VAL A 20 3.83 -3.03 -22.64
C VAL A 20 3.23 -4.44 -22.71
N LYS A 21 4.09 -5.47 -22.69
CA LYS A 21 3.67 -6.88 -22.63
C LYS A 21 3.08 -7.21 -21.26
N SER A 22 1.77 -7.04 -21.12
CA SER A 22 1.03 -7.22 -19.85
C SER A 22 1.21 -8.61 -19.21
N ILE A 23 1.39 -9.67 -20.01
CA ILE A 23 1.60 -11.04 -19.49
C ILE A 23 2.94 -11.15 -18.76
N ASP A 24 4.01 -10.60 -19.34
CA ASP A 24 5.36 -10.66 -18.77
C ASP A 24 5.40 -9.87 -17.45
N PHE A 25 4.79 -8.68 -17.43
CA PHE A 25 4.61 -7.90 -16.21
C PHE A 25 3.87 -8.68 -15.12
N CYS A 26 2.73 -9.32 -15.46
CA CYS A 26 1.95 -10.09 -14.48
C CYS A 26 2.74 -11.27 -13.89
N LYS A 27 3.52 -11.99 -14.71
CA LYS A 27 4.37 -13.09 -14.25
C LYS A 27 5.43 -12.59 -13.28
N GLU A 28 6.15 -11.54 -13.66
CA GLU A 28 7.22 -10.99 -12.84
C GLU A 28 6.69 -10.37 -11.53
N PHE A 29 5.55 -9.67 -11.59
CA PHE A 29 4.89 -9.10 -10.42
C PHE A 29 4.45 -10.19 -9.43
N ASN A 30 3.87 -11.29 -9.92
CA ASN A 30 3.44 -12.39 -9.07
C ASN A 30 4.63 -13.10 -8.42
N ALA A 31 5.73 -13.30 -9.15
CA ALA A 31 6.96 -13.88 -8.62
C ALA A 31 7.57 -13.01 -7.51
N ARG A 32 7.73 -11.71 -7.76
CA ARG A 32 8.30 -10.75 -6.79
C ARG A 32 7.42 -10.58 -5.54
N THR A 33 6.11 -10.74 -5.66
CA THR A 33 5.19 -10.63 -4.51
C THR A 33 4.91 -11.96 -3.83
N ALA A 34 5.45 -13.10 -4.27
CA ALA A 34 5.06 -14.45 -3.82
C ALA A 34 5.01 -14.62 -2.29
N HIS A 35 5.94 -14.01 -1.56
CA HIS A 35 6.05 -14.04 -0.10
C HIS A 35 5.03 -13.17 0.66
N ILE A 36 4.30 -12.29 -0.03
CA ILE A 36 3.34 -11.35 0.59
C ILE A 36 1.97 -12.01 0.71
N THR A 37 1.27 -11.79 1.83
CA THR A 37 -0.08 -12.31 2.06
C THR A 37 -1.02 -11.98 0.90
N PRO A 38 -1.74 -12.98 0.36
CA PRO A 38 -2.77 -12.75 -0.65
C PRO A 38 -3.79 -11.70 -0.20
N GLY A 39 -4.33 -10.92 -1.13
CA GLY A 39 -5.25 -9.83 -0.81
C GLY A 39 -4.57 -8.48 -0.47
N THR A 40 -3.29 -8.48 -0.10
CA THR A 40 -2.58 -7.23 0.26
C THR A 40 -2.43 -6.30 -0.96
N PRO A 41 -2.89 -5.04 -0.90
CA PRO A 41 -2.79 -4.10 -2.00
C PRO A 41 -1.36 -3.55 -2.13
N MET A 42 -0.61 -4.08 -3.09
CA MET A 42 0.74 -3.62 -3.43
C MET A 42 0.70 -2.56 -4.54
N PRO A 43 1.17 -1.32 -4.31
CA PRO A 43 1.35 -0.34 -5.38
C PRO A 43 2.59 -0.67 -6.22
N CYS A 44 2.59 -0.24 -7.47
CA CYS A 44 3.69 -0.47 -8.41
C CYS A 44 3.87 0.77 -9.27
N ARG A 45 5.12 1.24 -9.44
CA ARG A 45 5.46 2.27 -10.43
C ARG A 45 6.08 1.57 -11.64
N VAL A 46 5.43 1.69 -12.79
CA VAL A 46 5.92 1.15 -14.05
C VAL A 46 6.54 2.28 -14.86
N THR A 47 7.78 2.09 -15.29
CA THR A 47 8.50 2.99 -16.19
C THR A 47 8.61 2.31 -17.54
N VAL A 48 8.07 2.94 -18.57
CA VAL A 48 8.12 2.43 -19.96
C VAL A 48 9.11 3.28 -20.75
N ARG A 49 10.07 2.64 -21.41
CA ARG A 49 11.08 3.29 -22.26
C ARG A 49 10.60 3.38 -23.71
N ALA A 50 11.31 4.15 -24.53
CA ALA A 50 10.96 4.38 -25.94
C ALA A 50 11.00 3.10 -26.80
N ASP A 51 11.87 2.15 -26.45
CA ASP A 51 11.97 0.82 -27.06
C ASP A 51 10.85 -0.15 -26.61
N ARG A 52 9.85 0.34 -25.86
CA ARG A 52 8.76 -0.43 -25.26
C ARG A 52 9.22 -1.45 -24.21
N SER A 53 10.50 -1.42 -23.82
CA SER A 53 10.94 -2.11 -22.61
C SER A 53 10.33 -1.43 -21.38
N PHE A 54 10.12 -2.21 -20.32
CA PHE A 54 9.61 -1.69 -19.06
C PHE A 54 10.49 -2.16 -17.90
N HIS A 55 10.57 -1.34 -16.86
CA HIS A 55 10.93 -1.81 -15.53
C HIS A 55 9.86 -1.34 -14.56
N PHE A 56 9.77 -2.00 -13.40
CA PHE A 56 8.86 -1.56 -12.37
C PHE A 56 9.42 -1.75 -10.98
N ASP A 57 8.99 -0.86 -10.08
CA ASP A 57 9.30 -0.91 -8.66
C ASP A 57 8.03 -1.18 -7.87
N ILE A 58 8.05 -2.28 -7.13
CA ILE A 58 6.98 -2.61 -6.17
C ILE A 58 7.20 -1.78 -4.93
N ARG A 59 6.16 -1.08 -4.49
CA ARG A 59 6.17 -0.29 -3.25
C ARG A 59 5.47 -1.05 -2.14
N THR A 60 5.78 -0.69 -0.90
CA THR A 60 5.11 -1.25 0.28
C THR A 60 3.61 -0.95 0.26
N PRO A 61 2.78 -1.76 0.94
CA PRO A 61 1.33 -1.55 1.01
C PRO A 61 0.99 -0.14 1.47
N GLN A 62 -0.12 0.44 0.99
CA GLN A 62 -0.49 1.80 1.39
C GLN A 62 -0.58 1.95 2.91
N THR A 63 -0.07 3.05 3.45
CA THR A 63 -0.05 3.30 4.90
C THR A 63 -1.46 3.31 5.49
N SER A 64 -2.45 3.89 4.78
CA SER A 64 -3.85 3.85 5.19
C SER A 64 -4.38 2.41 5.30
N TRP A 65 -4.03 1.54 4.36
CA TRP A 65 -4.41 0.13 4.41
C TRP A 65 -3.74 -0.58 5.61
N LEU A 66 -2.46 -0.34 5.86
CA LEU A 66 -1.75 -0.91 7.01
C LEU A 66 -2.36 -0.44 8.35
N LEU A 67 -2.67 0.85 8.46
CA LEU A 67 -3.30 1.43 9.65
C LEU A 67 -4.71 0.89 9.89
N LEU A 68 -5.56 0.86 8.86
CA LEU A 68 -6.91 0.29 8.96
C LEU A 68 -6.85 -1.20 9.31
N ASN A 69 -5.83 -1.90 8.81
CA ASN A 69 -5.63 -3.31 9.12
C ASN A 69 -5.17 -3.52 10.57
N ALA A 70 -4.23 -2.72 11.05
CA ALA A 70 -3.77 -2.76 12.44
C ALA A 70 -4.86 -2.35 13.43
N ALA A 71 -5.72 -1.40 13.05
CA ALA A 71 -6.82 -0.91 13.87
C ALA A 71 -8.06 -1.82 13.87
N ASN A 72 -8.08 -2.89 13.06
CA ASN A 72 -9.26 -3.72 12.80
C ASN A 72 -10.51 -2.89 12.46
N ALA A 73 -10.33 -1.89 11.59
CA ALA A 73 -11.39 -0.98 11.19
C ALA A 73 -12.55 -1.74 10.48
N PRO A 74 -13.78 -1.21 10.54
CA PRO A 74 -14.95 -1.86 9.96
C PRO A 74 -14.81 -2.07 8.45
N GLU A 75 -15.28 -3.22 7.99
CA GLU A 75 -15.28 -3.60 6.57
C GLU A 75 -16.58 -3.18 5.89
N VAL A 76 -16.44 -2.52 4.76
CA VAL A 76 -17.56 -2.13 3.88
C VAL A 76 -17.23 -2.67 2.50
N ASN A 77 -18.11 -3.52 1.94
CA ASN A 77 -17.92 -4.17 0.64
C ASN A 77 -16.58 -4.94 0.53
N GLY A 78 -16.21 -5.66 1.60
CA GLY A 78 -14.99 -6.47 1.65
C GLY A 78 -13.68 -5.67 1.72
N ARG A 79 -13.74 -4.40 2.14
CA ARG A 79 -12.56 -3.56 2.37
C ARG A 79 -12.73 -2.75 3.65
N ARG A 80 -11.68 -2.71 4.47
CA ARG A 80 -11.63 -1.85 5.67
C ARG A 80 -11.73 -0.38 5.26
N LYS A 81 -12.61 0.38 5.91
CA LYS A 81 -12.91 1.77 5.57
C LYS A 81 -12.52 2.70 6.72
N GLY A 82 -11.94 3.86 6.38
CA GLY A 82 -11.69 4.94 7.33
C GLY A 82 -12.95 5.67 7.75
N ALA A 83 -12.82 6.57 8.73
CA ALA A 83 -13.92 7.44 9.16
C ALA A 83 -14.46 8.28 8.01
N SER A 84 -15.78 8.51 7.98
CA SER A 84 -16.39 9.39 6.98
C SER A 84 -16.22 10.85 7.36
N LYS A 85 -16.19 11.15 8.67
CA LYS A 85 -15.85 12.46 9.24
C LYS A 85 -14.68 12.36 10.23
N PRO A 86 -13.43 12.25 9.74
CA PRO A 86 -12.24 12.21 10.59
C PRO A 86 -12.18 13.43 11.53
N GLY A 87 -11.90 13.19 12.81
CA GLY A 87 -11.85 14.24 13.85
C GLY A 87 -13.10 14.28 14.74
N SER A 88 -14.26 13.85 14.24
CA SER A 88 -15.45 13.58 15.05
C SER A 88 -15.68 12.07 15.21
N GLU A 89 -15.47 11.31 14.14
CA GLU A 89 -15.61 9.86 14.13
C GLU A 89 -14.24 9.18 14.29
N THR A 90 -14.21 8.13 15.11
CA THR A 90 -13.05 7.24 15.25
C THR A 90 -13.44 5.82 14.86
N VAL A 91 -12.70 5.22 13.94
CA VAL A 91 -12.97 3.87 13.41
C VAL A 91 -12.07 2.79 14.00
N GLY A 92 -11.11 3.16 14.83
CA GLY A 92 -10.24 2.23 15.55
C GLY A 92 -9.10 2.93 16.25
N THR A 93 -8.30 2.13 16.95
CA THR A 93 -7.12 2.63 17.68
C THR A 93 -5.89 1.79 17.33
N VAL A 94 -4.73 2.42 17.31
CA VAL A 94 -3.44 1.75 17.12
C VAL A 94 -2.45 2.24 18.16
N SER A 95 -1.59 1.36 18.66
CA SER A 95 -0.52 1.77 19.59
C SER A 95 0.71 2.30 18.85
N LEU A 96 1.57 3.03 19.55
CA LEU A 96 2.86 3.47 19.00
C LEU A 96 3.74 2.32 18.51
N LYS A 97 3.59 1.12 19.08
CA LYS A 97 4.29 -0.10 18.59
C LYS A 97 3.89 -0.43 17.16
N HIS A 98 2.59 -0.41 16.85
CA HIS A 98 2.09 -0.65 15.49
C HIS A 98 2.58 0.45 14.53
N VAL A 99 2.61 1.71 14.96
CA VAL A 99 3.15 2.82 14.16
C VAL A 99 4.62 2.57 13.80
N TYR A 100 5.42 2.13 14.78
CA TYR A 100 6.84 1.84 14.56
C TYR A 100 7.05 0.65 13.61
N GLU A 101 6.27 -0.42 13.73
CA GLU A 101 6.31 -1.55 12.79
C GLU A 101 5.96 -1.12 11.36
N ILE A 102 4.90 -0.32 11.21
CA ILE A 102 4.52 0.25 9.90
C ILE A 102 5.65 1.13 9.34
N ALA A 103 6.30 1.93 10.20
CA ALA A 103 7.44 2.75 9.80
C ALA A 103 8.62 1.90 9.31
N LYS A 104 8.93 0.80 10.01
CA LYS A 104 9.98 -0.15 9.59
C LYS A 104 9.67 -0.79 8.26
N ILE A 105 8.43 -1.25 8.04
CA ILE A 105 7.97 -1.77 6.75
C ILE A 105 8.16 -0.70 5.66
N LYS A 106 7.76 0.54 5.91
CA LYS A 106 7.89 1.65 4.95
C LYS A 106 9.33 1.99 4.63
N GLN A 107 10.21 1.94 5.63
CA GLN A 107 11.62 2.29 5.52
C GLN A 107 12.44 1.28 4.71
N THR A 108 11.92 0.08 4.42
CA THR A 108 12.57 -0.87 3.51
C THR A 108 12.58 -0.39 2.06
N GLU A 109 11.77 0.62 1.70
CA GLU A 109 11.85 1.24 0.39
C GLU A 109 13.10 2.12 0.28
N LEU A 110 13.90 1.92 -0.76
CA LEU A 110 15.12 2.70 -1.01
C LEU A 110 14.88 4.23 -1.02
N ARG A 111 13.73 4.69 -1.50
CA ARG A 111 13.38 6.13 -1.51
C ARG A 111 13.09 6.70 -0.11
N LEU A 112 12.85 5.85 0.88
CA LEU A 112 12.53 6.21 2.26
C LEU A 112 13.64 5.83 3.24
N SER A 113 14.63 5.04 2.82
CA SER A 113 15.67 4.51 3.70
C SER A 113 16.57 5.60 4.31
N GLY A 114 16.70 6.75 3.64
CA GLY A 114 17.45 7.91 4.15
C GLY A 114 16.68 8.79 5.13
N LEU A 115 15.37 8.57 5.32
CA LEU A 115 14.58 9.34 6.29
C LEU A 115 14.73 8.75 7.68
N SER A 116 14.70 9.60 8.71
CA SER A 116 14.69 9.13 10.09
C SER A 116 13.42 8.34 10.39
N THR A 117 13.55 7.25 11.15
CA THR A 117 12.39 6.43 11.53
C THR A 117 11.36 7.25 12.31
N GLU A 118 11.83 8.17 13.18
CA GLU A 118 10.95 9.11 13.90
C GLU A 118 10.14 10.00 12.94
N GLY A 119 10.77 10.52 11.89
CA GLY A 119 10.08 11.34 10.88
C GLY A 119 9.00 10.55 10.15
N ILE A 120 9.29 9.30 9.79
CA ILE A 120 8.32 8.39 9.18
C ILE A 120 7.16 8.11 10.15
N CYS A 121 7.44 7.83 11.43
CA CYS A 121 6.42 7.63 12.46
C CYS A 121 5.50 8.85 12.58
N LYS A 122 6.05 10.08 12.65
CA LYS A 122 5.26 11.32 12.71
C LYS A 122 4.33 11.45 11.51
N SER A 123 4.81 11.15 10.29
CA SER A 123 3.98 11.15 9.09
C SER A 123 2.84 10.12 9.16
N ILE A 124 3.11 8.92 9.67
CA ILE A 124 2.11 7.86 9.84
C ILE A 124 1.04 8.26 10.87
N ILE A 125 1.45 8.85 12.00
CA ILE A 125 0.52 9.34 13.03
C ILE A 125 -0.39 10.42 12.46
N TRP A 126 0.17 11.36 11.69
CA TRP A 126 -0.63 12.41 11.04
C TRP A 126 -1.66 11.81 10.08
N GLN A 127 -1.27 10.78 9.32
CA GLN A 127 -2.19 10.08 8.44
C GLN A 127 -3.26 9.28 9.21
N ALA A 128 -2.93 8.65 10.34
CA ALA A 128 -3.90 7.97 11.19
C ALA A 128 -5.03 8.93 11.62
N LYS A 129 -4.67 10.17 12.02
CA LYS A 129 -5.64 11.22 12.33
C LYS A 129 -6.55 11.54 11.14
N SER A 130 -6.00 11.64 9.93
CA SER A 130 -6.78 11.96 8.70
C SER A 130 -7.78 10.88 8.29
N ILE A 131 -7.66 9.65 8.81
CA ILE A 131 -8.59 8.54 8.52
C ILE A 131 -9.42 8.12 9.74
N GLY A 132 -9.37 8.91 10.82
CA GLY A 132 -10.13 8.67 12.05
C GLY A 132 -9.62 7.48 12.85
N ILE A 133 -8.31 7.26 12.89
CA ILE A 133 -7.68 6.28 13.78
C ILE A 133 -6.98 7.03 14.90
N ASN A 134 -7.29 6.66 16.15
CA ASN A 134 -6.62 7.24 17.31
C ASN A 134 -5.31 6.50 17.58
N VAL A 135 -4.25 7.25 17.90
CA VAL A 135 -2.95 6.67 18.25
C VAL A 135 -2.77 6.75 19.76
N VAL A 136 -2.56 5.61 20.39
CA VAL A 136 -2.35 5.51 21.84
C VAL A 136 -0.87 5.21 22.15
N PRO A 137 -0.34 5.71 23.29
CA PRO A 137 1.01 5.39 23.75
C PRO A 137 1.29 3.88 23.82
#